data_AF-A0A2E0V1P3-F1
#
_entry.id   AF-A0A2E0V1P3-F1
#
_cell.length_a   1.000
_cell.length_b   1.000
_cell.length_c   1.000
_cell.angle_alpha   90.00
_cell.angle_beta   90.00
_cell.angle_gamma   90.00
#
_symmetry.space_group_name_H-M   'P 1'
#
loop_
_entity.id
_entity.type
_entity.pdbx_description
1 polymer ?
#
loop_
_entity_poly.entity_id
_entity_poly.type
_entity_poly.pdbx_seq_one_letter_code
_entity_poly.pdbx_strand_id
1 'polypeptide(L)'
;MANILTAAEAARVLRTTEDDPILLDLLPQVDAYLKTATSHDWAGDAEIRTEAKSAARMILVTWYENPGMMGSGGTSLQFGIRAALTHLISLAFQYREFRGRLGAGSIVVDGARVGDTVESITGLIGVSGDQAANFESVISVDDQIQQISGADLSGNWYRVHLVPVGEL
;
A
#
# COMPACT_ATOMS: atom_id res chain seq x y z
N MET A 1 -11.26 8.13 9.65
CA MET A 1 -10.56 7.50 8.52
C MET A 1 -9.12 7.97 8.60
N ALA A 2 -8.16 7.05 8.50
CA ALA A 2 -6.74 7.42 8.40
C ALA A 2 -6.47 7.86 6.96
N ASN A 3 -5.70 8.94 6.78
CA ASN A 3 -5.26 9.40 5.48
C ASN A 3 -3.75 9.16 5.34
N ILE A 4 -3.22 9.12 4.10
CA ILE A 4 -1.77 8.99 3.83
C ILE A 4 -0.99 10.13 4.50
N LEU A 5 -1.53 11.34 4.44
CA LEU A 5 -1.02 12.51 5.14
C LEU A 5 -1.97 12.90 6.28
N THR A 6 -1.42 13.14 7.46
CA THR A 6 -2.15 13.81 8.54
C THR A 6 -2.47 15.27 8.16
N ALA A 7 -3.51 15.84 8.76
CA ALA A 7 -3.85 17.26 8.56
C ALA A 7 -2.66 18.18 8.90
N ALA A 8 -1.92 17.88 9.97
CA ALA A 8 -0.69 18.57 10.36
C ALA A 8 0.43 18.49 9.31
N GLU A 9 0.67 17.30 8.73
CA GLU A 9 1.66 17.13 7.66
C GLU A 9 1.26 17.91 6.40
N ALA A 10 -0.02 17.83 6.01
CA ALA A 10 -0.57 18.53 4.87
C ALA A 10 -0.51 20.06 5.04
N ALA A 11 -0.88 20.56 6.20
CA ALA A 11 -0.87 21.99 6.52
C ALA A 11 0.54 22.57 6.46
N ARG A 12 1.53 21.83 6.96
CA ARG A 12 2.94 22.21 6.88
C ARG A 12 3.44 22.30 5.44
N VAL A 13 3.01 21.39 4.57
CA VAL A 13 3.40 21.37 3.16
C VAL A 13 2.78 22.53 2.40
N LEU A 14 1.50 22.79 2.62
CA LEU A 14 0.76 23.87 1.97
C LEU A 14 0.97 25.26 2.60
N ARG A 15 1.66 25.31 3.75
CA ARG A 15 1.84 26.53 4.56
C ARG A 15 0.51 27.18 4.94
N THR A 16 -0.48 26.36 5.24
CA THR A 16 -1.82 26.75 5.70
C THR A 16 -2.10 26.21 7.11
N THR A 17 -3.31 26.40 7.62
CA THR A 17 -3.80 25.85 8.89
C THR A 17 -4.35 24.44 8.73
N GLU A 18 -4.29 23.63 9.78
CA GLU A 18 -4.82 22.25 9.79
C GLU A 18 -6.33 22.18 9.57
N ASP A 19 -7.04 23.26 9.91
CA ASP A 19 -8.50 23.38 9.78
C ASP A 19 -8.95 23.99 8.44
N ASP A 20 -8.03 24.13 7.47
CA ASP A 20 -8.38 24.65 6.16
C ASP A 20 -9.37 23.71 5.45
N PRO A 21 -10.58 24.19 5.07
CA PRO A 21 -11.62 23.31 4.53
C PRO A 21 -11.25 22.72 3.17
N ILE A 22 -10.44 23.41 2.36
CA ILE A 22 -9.99 22.91 1.06
C ILE A 22 -8.94 21.81 1.28
N LEU A 23 -8.02 22.01 2.22
CA LEU A 23 -7.06 20.98 2.62
C LEU A 23 -7.77 19.71 3.07
N LEU A 24 -8.73 19.83 3.99
CA LEU A 24 -9.44 18.69 4.56
C LEU A 24 -10.26 17.92 3.52
N ASP A 25 -10.83 18.63 2.53
CA ASP A 25 -11.56 18.02 1.42
C ASP A 25 -10.63 17.28 0.44
N LEU A 26 -9.41 17.79 0.22
CA LEU A 26 -8.45 17.20 -0.71
C LEU A 26 -7.78 15.92 -0.18
N LEU A 27 -7.58 15.79 1.13
CA LEU A 27 -6.92 14.61 1.72
C LEU A 27 -7.51 13.26 1.25
N PRO A 28 -8.82 12.99 1.40
CA PRO A 28 -9.40 11.73 0.93
C PRO A 28 -9.35 11.58 -0.59
N GLN A 29 -9.33 12.68 -1.35
CA GLN A 29 -9.25 12.65 -2.81
C GLN A 29 -7.85 12.25 -3.28
N VAL A 30 -6.80 12.75 -2.63
CA VAL A 30 -5.40 12.36 -2.90
C VAL A 30 -5.21 10.86 -2.64
N ASP A 31 -5.75 10.36 -1.52
CA ASP A 31 -5.66 8.95 -1.16
C ASP A 31 -6.40 8.06 -2.16
N ALA A 32 -7.62 8.45 -2.55
CA ALA A 32 -8.40 7.74 -3.56
C ALA A 32 -7.69 7.71 -4.92
N TYR A 33 -7.03 8.82 -5.29
CA TYR A 33 -6.27 8.90 -6.53
C TYR A 33 -5.04 8.00 -6.50
N LEU A 34 -4.25 8.02 -5.42
CA LEU A 34 -3.09 7.13 -5.27
C LEU A 34 -3.53 5.67 -5.29
N LYS A 35 -4.59 5.32 -4.56
CA LYS A 35 -5.16 3.97 -4.56
C LYS A 35 -5.59 3.53 -5.95
N THR A 36 -6.24 4.40 -6.72
CA THR A 36 -6.67 4.09 -8.09
C THR A 36 -5.47 3.97 -9.03
N ALA A 37 -4.49 4.85 -8.91
CA ALA A 37 -3.32 4.90 -9.78
C ALA A 37 -2.35 3.74 -9.54
N THR A 38 -2.23 3.26 -8.30
CA THR A 38 -1.28 2.19 -7.94
C THR A 38 -1.96 0.86 -7.63
N SER A 39 -3.30 0.82 -7.63
CA SER A 39 -4.10 -0.34 -7.21
C SER A 39 -3.80 -0.85 -5.78
N HIS A 40 -3.27 0.00 -4.90
CA HIS A 40 -2.91 -0.36 -3.52
C HIS A 40 -3.40 0.70 -2.53
N ASP A 41 -3.95 0.26 -1.41
CA ASP A 41 -4.48 1.14 -0.36
C ASP A 41 -3.40 1.53 0.65
N TRP A 42 -2.60 2.54 0.32
CA TRP A 42 -1.50 3.03 1.16
C TRP A 42 -1.95 3.65 2.48
N ALA A 43 -3.19 4.15 2.55
CA ALA A 43 -3.74 4.72 3.78
C ALA A 43 -4.09 3.63 4.81
N GLY A 44 -4.34 2.41 4.33
CA GLY A 44 -4.66 1.25 5.15
C GLY A 44 -3.44 0.47 5.66
N ASP A 45 -2.23 0.82 5.21
CA ASP A 45 -1.01 0.17 5.66
C ASP A 45 -0.70 0.54 7.12
N ALA A 46 -0.22 -0.44 7.91
CA ALA A 46 0.13 -0.21 9.31
C ALA A 46 1.24 0.83 9.47
N GLU A 47 2.18 0.84 8.52
CA GLU A 47 3.20 1.89 8.38
C GLU A 47 3.11 2.48 6.97
N ILE A 48 2.80 3.77 6.91
CA ILE A 48 2.63 4.49 5.65
C ILE A 48 4.01 4.82 5.07
N ARG A 49 4.33 4.21 3.93
CA ARG A 49 5.61 4.38 3.24
C ARG A 49 5.94 5.84 2.91
N THR A 50 7.22 6.18 3.02
CA THR A 50 7.75 7.51 2.72
C THR A 50 7.53 7.94 1.28
N GLU A 51 7.53 6.99 0.35
CA GLU A 51 7.27 7.17 -1.08
C GLU A 51 5.82 7.59 -1.29
N ALA A 52 4.88 6.93 -0.60
CA ALA A 52 3.46 7.24 -0.68
C ALA A 52 3.18 8.63 -0.11
N LYS A 53 3.79 8.97 1.04
CA LYS A 53 3.74 10.33 1.60
C LYS A 53 4.32 11.37 0.64
N SER A 54 5.46 11.09 0.01
CA SER A 54 6.08 12.02 -0.95
C SER A 54 5.18 12.25 -2.16
N ALA A 55 4.59 11.19 -2.73
CA ALA A 55 3.63 11.29 -3.82
C ALA A 55 2.39 12.08 -3.43
N ALA A 56 1.82 11.80 -2.26
CA ALA A 56 0.65 12.51 -1.74
C ALA A 56 0.93 14.01 -1.59
N ARG A 57 2.12 14.39 -1.10
CA ARG A 57 2.51 15.82 -0.98
C ARG A 57 2.58 16.52 -2.33
N MET A 58 3.16 15.87 -3.34
CA MET A 58 3.26 16.46 -4.69
C MET A 58 1.87 16.67 -5.32
N ILE A 59 0.97 15.70 -5.17
CA ILE A 59 -0.40 15.78 -5.68
C ILE A 59 -1.18 16.86 -4.92
N LEU A 60 -1.09 16.85 -3.59
CA LEU A 60 -1.78 17.82 -2.73
C LEU A 60 -1.40 19.27 -3.09
N VAL A 61 -0.11 19.58 -3.21
CA VAL A 61 0.36 20.93 -3.61
C VAL A 61 -0.22 21.31 -4.97
N THR A 62 -0.15 20.40 -5.94
CA THR A 62 -0.63 20.67 -7.30
C THR A 62 -2.12 20.98 -7.33
N TRP A 63 -2.94 20.20 -6.62
CA TRP A 63 -4.39 20.36 -6.62
C TRP A 63 -4.88 21.52 -5.77
N TYR A 64 -4.18 21.80 -4.67
CA TYR A 64 -4.49 22.95 -3.81
C TYR A 64 -4.17 24.28 -4.51
N GLU A 65 -3.02 24.38 -5.19
CA GLU A 65 -2.64 25.61 -5.90
C GLU A 65 -3.40 25.81 -7.22
N ASN A 66 -3.76 24.72 -7.90
CA ASN A 66 -4.50 24.76 -9.16
C ASN A 66 -5.52 23.61 -9.24
N PRO A 67 -6.77 23.82 -8.78
CA PRO A 67 -7.79 22.77 -8.80
C PRO A 67 -8.19 22.33 -10.22
N GLY A 68 -7.91 23.13 -11.26
CA GLY A 68 -8.09 22.74 -12.66
C GLY A 68 -7.11 21.64 -13.13
N MET A 69 -6.08 21.35 -12.32
CA MET A 69 -5.14 20.25 -12.54
C MET A 69 -5.61 18.91 -11.99
N MET A 70 -6.75 18.87 -11.31
CA MET A 70 -7.35 17.62 -10.86
C MET A 70 -7.71 16.77 -12.09
N GLY A 71 -7.00 15.64 -12.26
CA GLY A 71 -7.20 14.73 -13.38
C GLY A 71 -6.64 15.17 -14.75
N SER A 72 -6.10 16.39 -14.89
CA SER A 72 -5.49 16.85 -16.14
C SER A 72 -3.96 16.71 -16.09
N GLY A 73 -3.40 16.00 -17.07
CA GLY A 73 -1.97 15.65 -17.08
C GLY A 73 -1.05 16.77 -17.60
N GLY A 74 -0.96 17.91 -16.92
CA GLY A 74 -0.18 19.08 -17.38
C GLY A 74 1.06 19.45 -16.56
N THR A 75 2.19 19.64 -17.28
CA THR A 75 3.47 20.34 -17.02
C THR A 75 4.33 20.02 -15.78
N SER A 76 5.59 19.62 -16.04
CA SER A 76 6.80 19.44 -15.19
C SER A 76 6.68 18.69 -13.84
N LEU A 77 5.80 19.09 -12.92
CA LEU A 77 5.44 18.32 -11.72
C LEU A 77 4.98 16.90 -12.09
N GLN A 78 4.41 16.76 -13.29
CA GLN A 78 3.98 15.49 -13.86
C GLN A 78 5.10 14.45 -14.01
N PHE A 79 6.37 14.83 -14.25
CA PHE A 79 7.44 13.84 -14.37
C PHE A 79 7.82 13.25 -13.01
N GLY A 80 7.94 14.10 -11.99
CA GLY A 80 8.21 13.65 -10.62
C GLY A 80 7.06 12.80 -10.07
N ILE A 81 5.81 13.23 -10.28
CA ILE A 81 4.62 12.46 -9.90
C ILE A 81 4.57 11.14 -10.66
N ARG A 82 4.79 11.12 -11.98
CA ARG A 82 4.80 9.86 -12.75
C ARG A 82 5.89 8.90 -12.28
N ALA A 83 7.10 9.38 -12.04
CA ALA A 83 8.19 8.54 -11.54
C ALA A 83 7.83 7.96 -10.16
N ALA A 84 7.27 8.77 -9.26
CA ALA A 84 6.81 8.30 -7.96
C ALA A 84 5.66 7.29 -8.08
N LEU A 85 4.69 7.53 -8.97
CA LEU A 85 3.60 6.57 -9.22
C LEU A 85 4.11 5.27 -9.82
N THR A 86 5.02 5.30 -10.78
CA THR A 86 5.65 4.09 -11.35
C THR A 86 6.41 3.31 -10.29
N HIS A 87 7.14 4.00 -9.42
CA HIS A 87 7.82 3.36 -8.30
C HIS A 87 6.83 2.74 -7.32
N LEU A 88 5.76 3.46 -6.95
CA LEU A 88 4.69 2.93 -6.09
C LEU A 88 3.96 1.75 -6.71
N ILE A 89 3.71 1.75 -8.03
CA ILE A 89 3.16 0.60 -8.74
C ILE A 89 4.11 -0.61 -8.64
N SER A 90 5.42 -0.39 -8.82
CA SER A 90 6.42 -1.45 -8.64
C SER A 90 6.41 -2.02 -7.23
N LEU A 91 6.27 -1.15 -6.22
CA LEU A 91 6.16 -1.56 -4.83
C LEU A 91 4.83 -2.27 -4.54
N ALA A 92 3.73 -1.81 -5.11
CA ALA A 92 2.42 -2.46 -5.01
C ALA A 92 2.47 -3.88 -5.58
N PHE A 93 3.26 -4.13 -6.63
CA PHE A 93 3.49 -5.48 -7.15
C PHE A 93 4.27 -6.41 -6.20
N GLN A 94 4.89 -5.91 -5.15
CA GLN A 94 5.47 -6.77 -4.09
C GLN A 94 4.42 -7.21 -3.07
N TYR A 95 3.27 -6.53 -3.03
CA TYR A 95 2.14 -6.95 -2.22
C TYR A 95 1.25 -7.94 -2.98
N ARG A 96 0.82 -8.99 -2.30
CA ARG A 96 -0.09 -10.00 -2.83
C ARG A 96 -1.19 -10.29 -1.84
N GLU A 97 -2.41 -10.40 -2.31
CA GLU A 97 -3.56 -10.73 -1.49
C GLU A 97 -3.95 -12.19 -1.71
N PHE A 98 -4.26 -12.89 -0.62
CA PHE A 98 -4.66 -14.29 -0.66
C PHE A 98 -5.63 -14.61 0.48
N ARG A 99 -6.33 -15.74 0.33
CA ARG A 99 -7.26 -16.25 1.33
C ARG A 99 -6.61 -17.37 2.14
N GLY A 100 -6.82 -17.35 3.46
CA GLY A 100 -6.34 -18.43 4.32
C GLY A 100 -7.04 -19.77 4.06
N ARG A 101 -6.55 -20.81 4.71
CA ARG A 101 -7.05 -22.18 4.57
C ARG A 101 -7.52 -22.75 5.90
N LEU A 102 -8.38 -23.77 5.81
CA LEU A 102 -8.70 -24.64 6.94
C LEU A 102 -7.51 -25.57 7.21
N GLY A 103 -6.71 -25.24 8.23
CA GLY A 103 -5.51 -25.99 8.61
C GLY A 103 -4.28 -25.69 7.74
N ALA A 104 -3.17 -26.34 8.10
CA ALA A 104 -1.88 -26.14 7.45
C ALA A 104 -1.88 -26.65 6.01
N GLY A 105 -1.13 -25.98 5.14
CA GLY A 105 -0.94 -26.38 3.75
C GLY A 105 -0.71 -25.20 2.80
N SER A 106 -0.66 -25.50 1.51
CA SER A 106 -0.36 -24.51 0.49
C SER A 106 -1.56 -23.64 0.12
N ILE A 107 -1.27 -22.38 -0.13
CA ILE A 107 -2.16 -21.36 -0.68
C ILE A 107 -1.49 -20.78 -1.91
N VAL A 108 -2.24 -20.60 -2.99
CA VAL A 108 -1.72 -20.04 -4.25
C VAL A 108 -1.51 -18.54 -4.10
N VAL A 109 -0.30 -18.09 -4.43
CA VAL A 109 0.12 -16.68 -4.45
C VAL A 109 0.91 -16.44 -5.73
N ASP A 110 0.20 -16.01 -6.78
CA ASP A 110 0.80 -15.86 -8.11
C ASP A 110 2.00 -14.89 -8.10
N GLY A 111 3.10 -15.35 -8.68
CA GLY A 111 4.34 -14.58 -8.80
C GLY A 111 5.25 -14.62 -7.58
N ALA A 112 4.91 -15.39 -6.53
CA ALA A 112 5.86 -15.74 -5.47
C ALA A 112 6.90 -16.71 -6.02
N ARG A 113 8.19 -16.45 -5.79
CA ARG A 113 9.27 -17.33 -6.26
C ARG A 113 9.99 -17.97 -5.09
N VAL A 114 10.49 -19.17 -5.29
CA VAL A 114 11.31 -19.86 -4.28
C VAL A 114 12.48 -18.97 -3.85
N GLY A 115 12.61 -18.75 -2.55
CA GLY A 115 13.64 -17.91 -1.95
C GLY A 115 13.21 -16.46 -1.67
N ASP A 116 12.03 -16.02 -2.14
CA ASP A 116 11.47 -14.73 -1.72
C ASP A 116 11.20 -14.74 -0.21
N THR A 117 11.52 -13.64 0.45
CA THR A 117 11.30 -13.49 1.89
C THR A 117 9.94 -12.86 2.15
N VAL A 118 9.20 -13.44 3.10
CA VAL A 118 7.95 -12.89 3.60
C VAL A 118 8.29 -11.88 4.68
N GLU A 119 8.27 -10.59 4.34
CA GLU A 119 8.60 -9.52 5.29
C GLU A 119 7.45 -9.28 6.27
N SER A 120 6.22 -9.27 5.77
CA SER A 120 5.04 -9.08 6.60
C SER A 120 3.80 -9.75 6.01
N ILE A 121 2.88 -10.17 6.88
CA ILE A 121 1.55 -10.64 6.49
C ILE A 121 0.52 -9.90 7.32
N THR A 122 -0.29 -9.07 6.68
CA THR A 122 -1.31 -8.28 7.35
C THR A 122 -2.70 -8.85 7.09
N GLY A 123 -3.50 -8.98 8.15
CA GLY A 123 -4.92 -9.32 8.02
C GLY A 123 -5.75 -8.18 7.43
N LEU A 124 -6.54 -8.47 6.39
CA LEU A 124 -7.44 -7.52 5.73
C LEU A 124 -8.90 -7.72 6.14
N ILE A 125 -9.37 -8.97 6.11
CA ILE A 125 -10.78 -9.33 6.41
C ILE A 125 -10.77 -10.48 7.41
N GLY A 126 -11.65 -10.41 8.41
CA GLY A 126 -11.82 -11.46 9.43
C GLY A 126 -10.77 -11.41 10.56
N VAL A 127 -9.59 -10.87 10.29
CA VAL A 127 -8.53 -10.61 11.28
C VAL A 127 -7.78 -9.34 10.91
N SER A 128 -7.19 -8.67 11.90
CA SER A 128 -6.37 -7.47 11.72
C SER A 128 -4.97 -7.65 12.32
N GLY A 129 -4.04 -6.80 11.90
CA GLY A 129 -2.66 -6.79 12.39
C GLY A 129 -1.78 -7.84 11.71
N ASP A 130 -0.58 -8.01 12.28
CA ASP A 130 0.43 -8.94 11.77
C ASP A 130 0.07 -10.39 12.07
N GLN A 131 0.22 -11.23 11.04
CA GLN A 131 -0.15 -12.64 11.00
C GLN A 131 1.00 -13.49 10.46
N ALA A 132 2.21 -12.92 10.32
CA ALA A 132 3.39 -13.60 9.77
C ALA A 132 3.69 -14.95 10.46
N ALA A 133 3.45 -15.05 11.77
CA ALA A 133 3.67 -16.29 12.54
C ALA A 133 2.80 -17.48 12.09
N ASN A 134 1.72 -17.25 11.36
CA ASN A 134 0.83 -18.31 10.86
C ASN A 134 1.29 -18.93 9.54
N PHE A 135 2.31 -18.34 8.88
CA PHE A 135 2.76 -18.71 7.55
C PHE A 135 4.30 -18.84 7.51
N GLU A 136 4.82 -19.36 6.41
CA GLU A 136 6.27 -19.45 6.20
C GLU A 136 6.93 -18.07 6.05
N SER A 137 8.19 -17.99 6.49
CA SER A 137 9.00 -16.76 6.40
C SER A 137 9.77 -16.64 5.08
N VAL A 138 9.92 -17.74 4.34
CA VAL A 138 10.60 -17.79 3.04
C VAL A 138 9.77 -18.71 2.15
N ILE A 139 9.49 -18.26 0.93
CA ILE A 139 8.72 -19.03 -0.05
C ILE A 139 9.48 -20.31 -0.40
N SER A 140 8.88 -21.45 -0.07
CA SER A 140 9.45 -22.77 -0.30
C SER A 140 9.08 -23.39 -1.65
N VAL A 141 7.99 -22.92 -2.27
CA VAL A 141 7.45 -23.44 -3.54
C VAL A 141 7.00 -22.28 -4.42
N ASP A 142 7.29 -22.35 -5.72
CA ASP A 142 6.84 -21.32 -6.67
C ASP A 142 5.32 -21.18 -6.68
N ASP A 143 4.87 -19.94 -6.80
CA ASP A 143 3.47 -19.50 -6.82
C ASP A 143 2.65 -19.93 -5.59
N GLN A 144 3.31 -20.24 -4.46
CA GLN A 144 2.64 -20.72 -3.26
C GLN A 144 3.24 -20.13 -1.99
N ILE A 145 2.36 -19.89 -1.01
CA ILE A 145 2.75 -19.67 0.38
C ILE A 145 2.21 -20.79 1.26
N GLN A 146 3.02 -21.29 2.19
CA GLN A 146 2.62 -22.32 3.14
C GLN A 146 2.01 -21.70 4.40
N GLN A 147 0.79 -22.08 4.72
CA GLN A 147 0.21 -21.88 6.04
C GLN A 147 0.78 -22.93 7.00
N ILE A 148 1.47 -22.48 8.04
CA ILE A 148 2.02 -23.33 9.10
C ILE A 148 0.95 -23.59 10.17
N SER A 149 0.07 -22.62 10.38
CA SER A 149 -0.98 -22.71 11.40
C SER A 149 -2.00 -23.82 11.08
N GLY A 150 -2.24 -24.68 12.07
CA GLY A 150 -3.30 -25.70 12.01
C GLY A 150 -4.72 -25.15 12.28
N ALA A 151 -4.86 -23.85 12.53
CA ALA A 151 -6.15 -23.22 12.79
C ALA A 151 -6.99 -23.06 11.52
N ASP A 152 -8.30 -22.81 11.71
CA ASP A 152 -9.18 -22.42 10.61
C ASP A 152 -9.00 -20.92 10.29
N LEU A 153 -8.26 -20.64 9.22
CA LEU A 153 -8.04 -19.29 8.69
C LEU A 153 -8.84 -19.05 7.41
N SER A 154 -9.75 -19.96 7.04
CA SER A 154 -10.48 -19.91 5.77
C SER A 154 -11.45 -18.74 5.66
N GLY A 155 -11.87 -18.16 6.79
CA GLY A 155 -12.71 -16.95 6.82
C GLY A 155 -11.94 -15.66 6.55
N ASN A 156 -10.60 -15.71 6.53
CA ASN A 156 -9.76 -14.52 6.60
C ASN A 156 -9.06 -14.24 5.26
N TRP A 157 -8.88 -12.96 4.97
CA TRP A 157 -8.06 -12.47 3.87
C TRP A 157 -6.81 -11.81 4.40
N TYR A 158 -5.71 -12.04 3.70
CA TYR A 158 -4.39 -11.58 4.08
C TYR A 158 -3.72 -10.88 2.91
N ARG A 159 -2.82 -9.96 3.24
CA ARG A 159 -1.88 -9.34 2.31
C ARG A 159 -0.46 -9.70 2.75
N VAL A 160 0.31 -10.34 1.89
CA VAL A 160 1.74 -10.56 2.10
C VAL A 160 2.55 -9.52 1.36
N HIS A 161 3.64 -9.07 1.97
CA HIS A 161 4.71 -8.33 1.33
C HIS A 161 5.90 -9.26 1.07
N LEU A 162 6.22 -9.47 -0.21
CA LEU A 162 7.31 -10.34 -0.65
C LEU A 162 8.52 -9.49 -1.06
N VAL A 163 9.69 -9.81 -0.48
CA VAL A 163 10.98 -9.22 -0.83
C VAL A 163 11.77 -10.24 -1.65
N PRO A 164 12.14 -9.92 -2.90
CA PRO A 164 12.94 -10.83 -3.72
C PRO A 164 14.31 -11.14 -3.10
N VAL A 165 14.81 -12.36 -3.31
CA VAL A 165 16.08 -12.83 -2.70
C VAL A 165 17.32 -11.98 -3.04
N GLY A 166 17.24 -11.15 -4.08
CA GLY A 166 18.32 -10.26 -4.54
C GLY A 166 18.32 -8.85 -3.94
N GLU A 167 17.31 -8.50 -3.13
CA GLU A 167 17.14 -7.17 -2.54
C GLU A 167 17.25 -7.16 -0.99
N LEU A 168 17.74 -8.27 -0.41
CA LEU A 168 18.05 -8.42 1.03
C LEU A 168 19.36 -7.72 1.43
#